data_AF-A0A1V1NV10-F1
#
_entry.id   AF-A0A1V1NV10-F1
#
_cell.length_a   1.000
_cell.length_b   1.000
_cell.length_c   1.000
_cell.angle_alpha   90.00
_cell.angle_beta   90.00
_cell.angle_gamma   90.00
#
_symmetry.space_group_name_H-M   'P 1'
#
loop_
_entity.id
_entity.type
_entity.pdbx_description
1 polymer ?
#
loop_
_entity_poly.entity_id
_entity_poly.type
_entity_poly.pdbx_seq_one_letter_code
_entity_poly.pdbx_strand_id
1 'polypeptide(L)'
;MGGVGKTAMAIHLAQRYIVRNPKTEPFFFNEENKSTDDVIKALRKYLLKTFNQRVTAEDLHLFDTGVEQIQYLINQIIDKDQTPLFIFDSLELFQQDKGSDFKQVFSDLSELINELVKDEKFPVILTSRYDLPDIKNIHIRKDLNEITITDFWKKSLTLKIGEMLEKIVVPISFYKIIESLYKVFGGNFRALEFFNEIYRREPDNIYEILNKLNSLPEKYQKETLIMMSENLVFSELVGKLTMEQQQILFILSHFNIPVQRFAINLQEHGLKQAGCFSKDLLNDLIILNNYTLIEISHNTKNNKYYFYVTKIIKGLLKLGSEDSVLTTENIFFFSSFCRTVLLFYHPK
;
A
#
# COMPACT_ATOMS: atom_id res chain seq x y z
N MET A 1 1.13 -2.68 12.20
CA MET A 1 0.54 -3.62 11.21
C MET A 1 0.37 -2.98 9.83
N GLY A 2 0.41 -3.76 8.74
CA GLY A 2 0.00 -3.31 7.39
C GLY A 2 -1.53 -3.23 7.30
N GLY A 3 -2.09 -2.39 6.42
CA GLY A 3 -3.54 -2.38 6.17
C GLY A 3 -4.44 -1.68 7.22
N VAL A 4 -3.90 -1.22 8.36
CA VAL A 4 -4.67 -0.51 9.41
C VAL A 4 -5.04 0.95 9.09
N GLY A 5 -4.80 1.42 7.86
CA GLY A 5 -5.20 2.77 7.44
C GLY A 5 -4.27 3.92 7.85
N LYS A 6 -3.00 3.66 8.20
CA LYS A 6 -2.02 4.72 8.57
C LYS A 6 -1.92 5.84 7.54
N THR A 7 -1.77 5.51 6.25
CA THR A 7 -1.71 6.48 5.14
C THR A 7 -3.01 7.28 5.02
N ALA A 8 -4.16 6.61 5.08
CA ALA A 8 -5.47 7.28 5.03
C ALA A 8 -5.64 8.25 6.21
N MET A 9 -5.17 7.86 7.39
CA MET A 9 -5.23 8.73 8.55
C MET A 9 -4.24 9.90 8.45
N ALA A 10 -3.02 9.69 7.95
CA ALA A 10 -2.07 10.77 7.68
C ALA A 10 -2.66 11.81 6.73
N ILE A 11 -3.34 11.36 5.67
CA ILE A 11 -4.07 12.23 4.74
C ILE A 11 -5.20 12.98 5.45
N HIS A 12 -6.02 12.30 6.25
CA HIS A 12 -7.10 12.96 7.00
C HIS A 12 -6.61 13.97 8.04
N LEU A 13 -5.50 13.67 8.73
CA LEU A 13 -4.86 14.60 9.66
C LEU A 13 -4.35 15.83 8.91
N ALA A 14 -3.68 15.63 7.77
CA ALA A 14 -3.22 16.71 6.92
C ALA A 14 -4.39 17.59 6.44
N GLN A 15 -5.47 17.00 5.92
CA GLN A 15 -6.67 17.72 5.50
C GLN A 15 -7.28 18.55 6.64
N ARG A 16 -7.44 17.96 7.83
CA ARG A 16 -7.97 18.68 9.01
C ARG A 16 -7.07 19.81 9.44
N TYR A 17 -5.75 19.62 9.37
CA TYR A 17 -4.77 20.65 9.69
C TYR A 17 -4.85 21.82 8.69
N ILE A 18 -4.90 21.53 7.40
CA ILE A 18 -5.03 22.54 6.33
C ILE A 18 -6.33 23.35 6.47
N VAL A 19 -7.46 22.68 6.78
CA VAL A 19 -8.73 23.38 7.02
C VAL A 19 -8.64 24.37 8.18
N ARG A 20 -7.89 24.04 9.23
CA ARG A 20 -7.64 24.94 10.38
C ARG A 20 -6.58 26.00 10.09
N ASN A 21 -5.65 25.70 9.19
CA ASN A 21 -4.52 26.55 8.83
C ASN A 21 -4.46 26.71 7.30
N PRO A 22 -5.31 27.57 6.69
CA PRO A 22 -5.51 27.61 5.23
C PRO A 22 -4.28 27.98 4.40
N LYS A 23 -3.25 28.56 5.03
CA LYS A 23 -1.95 28.90 4.42
C LYS A 23 -0.97 27.72 4.39
N THR A 24 -1.44 26.52 4.73
CA THR A 24 -0.59 25.33 4.79
C THR A 24 -0.49 24.66 3.44
N GLU A 25 0.73 24.39 2.97
CA GLU A 25 0.99 23.60 1.77
C GLU A 25 1.52 22.20 2.13
N PRO A 26 0.84 21.12 1.73
CA PRO A 26 1.31 19.76 1.98
C PRO A 26 2.37 19.30 0.97
N PHE A 27 3.48 18.76 1.47
CA PHE A 27 4.51 18.06 0.72
C PHE A 27 4.51 16.58 1.10
N PHE A 28 4.13 15.72 0.16
CA PHE A 28 3.97 14.28 0.37
C PHE A 28 5.13 13.51 -0.27
N PHE A 29 5.79 12.68 0.53
CA PHE A 29 6.92 11.85 0.16
C PHE A 29 6.65 10.39 0.53
N ASN A 30 6.88 9.48 -0.42
CA ASN A 30 6.63 8.05 -0.24
C ASN A 30 7.85 7.22 -0.71
N GLU A 31 7.64 5.93 -0.97
CA GLU A 31 8.66 4.99 -1.41
C GLU A 31 9.38 5.35 -2.73
N GLU A 32 8.82 6.28 -3.52
CA GLU A 32 9.44 6.82 -4.73
C GLU A 32 10.41 7.97 -4.44
N ASN A 33 10.29 8.63 -3.29
CA ASN A 33 11.13 9.76 -2.87
C ASN A 33 12.23 9.27 -1.94
N LYS A 34 13.41 9.03 -2.51
CA LYS A 34 14.46 8.25 -1.84
C LYS A 34 15.63 9.08 -1.35
N SER A 35 15.62 10.38 -1.59
CA SER A 35 16.73 11.25 -1.20
C SER A 35 16.29 12.67 -0.87
N THR A 36 17.21 13.39 -0.24
CA THR A 36 17.12 14.83 0.03
C THR A 36 16.88 15.64 -1.26
N ASP A 37 17.46 15.23 -2.38
CA ASP A 37 17.27 15.86 -3.68
C ASP A 37 15.81 15.84 -4.16
N ASP A 38 15.05 14.80 -3.83
CA ASP A 38 13.64 14.71 -4.21
C ASP A 38 12.80 15.75 -3.45
N VAL A 39 13.16 16.01 -2.19
CA VAL A 39 12.56 17.07 -1.37
C VAL A 39 12.93 18.45 -1.94
N ILE A 40 14.21 18.68 -2.26
CA ILE A 40 14.67 19.92 -2.90
C ILE A 40 13.91 20.19 -4.21
N LYS A 41 13.79 19.17 -5.08
CA LYS A 41 13.04 19.30 -6.34
C LYS A 41 11.57 19.65 -6.10
N ALA A 42 10.93 19.04 -5.10
CA ALA A 42 9.54 19.33 -4.76
C ALA A 42 9.35 20.78 -4.30
N LEU A 43 10.21 21.27 -3.40
CA LEU A 43 10.15 22.65 -2.88
C LEU A 43 10.44 23.69 -3.98
N ARG A 44 11.48 23.48 -4.80
CA ARG A 44 11.78 24.36 -5.95
C ARG A 44 10.64 24.43 -6.94
N LYS A 45 10.03 23.27 -7.25
CA LYS A 45 8.89 23.18 -8.15
C LYS A 45 7.68 23.94 -7.60
N TYR A 46 7.45 23.89 -6.30
CA TYR A 46 6.38 24.65 -5.65
C TYR A 46 6.62 26.16 -5.73
N LEU A 47 7.80 26.63 -5.33
CA LEU A 47 8.17 28.05 -5.42
C LEU A 47 8.02 28.61 -6.84
N LEU A 48 8.46 27.84 -7.84
CA LEU A 48 8.31 28.21 -9.24
C LEU A 48 6.84 28.24 -9.68
N LYS A 49 6.06 27.20 -9.34
CA LYS A 49 4.68 27.07 -9.81
C LYS A 49 3.74 28.10 -9.15
N THR A 50 3.91 28.33 -7.86
CA THR A 50 2.96 29.11 -7.04
C THR A 50 3.33 30.59 -7.00
N PHE A 51 4.64 30.91 -6.95
CA PHE A 51 5.13 32.27 -6.79
C PHE A 51 5.94 32.78 -7.98
N ASN A 52 6.09 31.97 -9.04
CA ASN A 52 6.97 32.26 -10.18
C ASN A 52 8.43 32.55 -9.75
N GLN A 53 8.85 32.02 -8.60
CA GLN A 53 10.18 32.22 -8.05
C GLN A 53 11.11 31.10 -8.53
N ARG A 54 12.10 31.48 -9.34
CA ARG A 54 13.15 30.55 -9.79
C ARG A 54 14.27 30.53 -8.76
N VAL A 55 14.43 29.41 -8.07
CA VAL A 55 15.64 29.10 -7.31
C VAL A 55 16.53 28.24 -8.20
N THR A 56 17.71 28.76 -8.53
CA THR A 56 18.69 28.14 -9.42
C THR A 56 19.60 27.17 -8.68
N ALA A 57 20.42 26.42 -9.42
CA ALA A 57 21.44 25.59 -8.78
C ALA A 57 22.54 26.44 -8.12
N GLU A 58 22.86 27.61 -8.70
CA GLU A 58 23.84 28.56 -8.16
C GLU A 58 23.42 29.08 -6.79
N ASP A 59 22.12 29.40 -6.61
CA ASP A 59 21.57 29.82 -5.31
C ASP A 59 21.74 28.74 -4.23
N LEU A 60 21.69 27.46 -4.63
CA LEU A 60 21.80 26.32 -3.71
C LEU A 60 23.24 25.87 -3.47
N HIS A 61 24.16 26.13 -4.41
CA HIS A 61 25.59 25.87 -4.25
C HIS A 61 26.26 26.74 -3.18
N LEU A 62 25.56 27.77 -2.67
CA LEU A 62 25.98 28.58 -1.53
C LEU A 62 25.88 27.84 -0.19
N PHE A 63 25.25 26.65 -0.17
CA PHE A 63 25.05 25.84 1.02
C PHE A 63 25.82 24.52 0.89
N ASP A 64 26.51 24.14 1.95
CA ASP A 64 27.41 22.99 1.98
C ASP A 64 26.65 21.67 2.06
N THR A 65 25.44 21.69 2.63
CA THR A 65 24.63 20.49 2.86
C THR A 65 23.23 20.58 2.23
N GLY A 66 22.67 19.42 1.86
CA GLY A 66 21.30 19.35 1.35
C GLY A 66 20.25 19.79 2.38
N VAL A 67 20.54 19.63 3.67
CA VAL A 67 19.70 20.10 4.78
C VAL A 67 19.61 21.62 4.79
N GLU A 68 20.75 22.33 4.67
CA GLU A 68 20.78 23.80 4.59
C GLU A 68 20.05 24.31 3.34
N GLN A 69 20.22 23.64 2.20
CA GLN A 69 19.48 23.96 0.97
C GLN A 69 17.96 23.86 1.18
N ILE A 70 17.50 22.82 1.88
CA ILE A 70 16.09 22.66 2.20
C ILE A 70 15.61 23.73 3.18
N GLN A 71 16.38 24.05 4.22
CA GLN A 71 16.05 25.11 5.16
C GLN A 71 15.92 26.47 4.46
N TYR A 72 16.84 26.79 3.54
CA TYR A 72 16.74 27.98 2.70
C TYR A 72 15.43 27.99 1.90
N LEU A 73 15.09 26.90 1.22
CA LEU A 73 13.86 26.78 0.44
C LEU A 73 12.59 26.89 1.31
N ILE A 74 12.61 26.32 2.52
CA ILE A 74 11.53 26.44 3.50
C ILE A 74 11.36 27.90 3.94
N ASN A 75 12.46 28.59 4.24
CA ASN A 75 12.40 30.01 4.60
C ASN A 75 11.82 30.86 3.47
N GLN A 76 12.18 30.57 2.21
CA GLN A 76 11.56 31.24 1.06
C GLN A 76 10.04 31.01 0.97
N ILE A 77 9.55 29.83 1.36
CA ILE A 77 8.10 29.54 1.42
C ILE A 77 7.45 30.32 2.57
N ILE A 78 8.08 30.33 3.74
CA ILE A 78 7.60 31.05 4.93
C ILE A 78 7.53 32.57 4.68
N ASP A 79 8.52 33.13 3.98
CA ASP A 79 8.54 34.54 3.58
C ASP A 79 7.38 34.92 2.64
N LYS A 80 6.73 33.93 1.99
CA LYS A 80 5.50 34.10 1.21
C LYS A 80 4.23 33.84 2.03
N ASP A 81 4.34 33.85 3.36
CA ASP A 81 3.22 33.64 4.27
C ASP A 81 2.52 32.28 4.02
N GLN A 82 3.33 31.25 3.77
CA GLN A 82 2.90 29.85 3.67
C GLN A 82 3.56 29.01 4.75
N THR A 83 2.88 27.97 5.21
CA THR A 83 3.41 27.01 6.18
C THR A 83 3.56 25.65 5.52
N PRO A 84 4.77 25.07 5.40
CA PRO A 84 4.90 23.74 4.85
C PRO A 84 4.37 22.69 5.83
N LEU A 85 3.75 21.63 5.31
CA LEU A 85 3.40 20.42 6.05
C LEU A 85 4.08 19.23 5.37
N PHE A 86 5.02 18.59 6.07
CA PHE A 86 5.75 17.45 5.50
C PHE A 86 5.07 16.14 5.89
N ILE A 87 4.87 15.25 4.91
CA ILE A 87 4.27 13.94 5.12
C ILE A 87 5.20 12.90 4.51
N PHE A 88 5.81 12.07 5.35
CA PHE A 88 6.65 10.95 4.93
C PHE A 88 5.92 9.64 5.20
N ASP A 89 5.50 8.95 4.15
CA ASP A 89 4.69 7.75 4.22
C ASP A 89 5.51 6.48 3.94
N SER A 90 5.20 5.40 4.66
CA SER A 90 5.78 4.06 4.49
C SER A 90 7.31 4.00 4.68
N LEU A 91 7.79 4.62 5.76
CA LEU A 91 9.22 4.73 6.06
C LEU A 91 9.93 3.39 6.34
N GLU A 92 9.19 2.30 6.58
CA GLU A 92 9.76 0.97 6.83
C GLU A 92 10.67 0.44 5.70
N LEU A 93 10.59 1.02 4.51
CA LEU A 93 11.36 0.60 3.33
C LEU A 93 12.79 1.14 3.34
N PHE A 94 13.00 2.25 4.06
CA PHE A 94 14.30 2.90 4.21
C PHE A 94 15.11 2.28 5.34
N GLN A 95 14.49 1.49 6.24
CA GLN A 95 15.16 0.81 7.34
C GLN A 95 16.05 -0.34 6.86
N GLN A 96 17.12 -0.61 7.60
CA GLN A 96 18.04 -1.72 7.32
C GLN A 96 17.36 -3.07 7.53
N ASP A 97 16.78 -3.24 8.71
CA ASP A 97 15.90 -4.32 9.16
C ASP A 97 14.62 -3.74 9.79
N LYS A 98 13.63 -4.61 10.05
CA LYS A 98 12.35 -4.22 10.65
C LYS A 98 12.58 -3.53 12.01
N GLY A 99 12.21 -2.26 12.12
CA GLY A 99 12.31 -1.51 13.38
C GLY A 99 13.72 -1.08 13.77
N SER A 100 14.65 -1.13 12.82
CA SER A 100 16.03 -0.65 12.99
C SER A 100 16.25 0.73 12.35
N ASP A 101 17.46 1.24 12.45
CA ASP A 101 17.87 2.50 11.84
C ASP A 101 17.69 2.49 10.31
N PHE A 102 17.69 3.67 9.70
CA PHE A 102 17.73 3.82 8.25
C PHE A 102 19.00 3.17 7.68
N LYS A 103 18.89 2.60 6.48
CA LYS A 103 20.04 2.13 5.69
C LYS A 103 20.98 3.31 5.46
N GLN A 104 22.28 3.04 5.45
CA GLN A 104 23.31 4.04 5.18
C GLN A 104 23.09 4.81 3.86
N VAL A 105 22.51 4.17 2.84
CA VAL A 105 22.20 4.81 1.54
C VAL A 105 21.09 5.89 1.66
N PHE A 106 20.30 5.86 2.74
CA PHE A 106 19.22 6.81 3.02
C PHE A 106 19.51 7.63 4.29
N SER A 107 20.78 7.74 4.69
CA SER A 107 21.16 8.50 5.89
C SER A 107 20.86 9.98 5.75
N ASP A 108 20.98 10.53 4.54
CA ASP A 108 20.66 11.91 4.20
C ASP A 108 19.18 12.24 4.49
N LEU A 109 18.28 11.32 4.13
CA LEU A 109 16.85 11.45 4.38
C LEU A 109 16.54 11.37 5.88
N SER A 110 17.20 10.48 6.63
CA SER A 110 17.05 10.39 8.09
C SER A 110 17.55 11.65 8.80
N GLU A 111 18.70 12.20 8.37
CA GLU A 111 19.24 13.47 8.87
C GLU A 111 18.29 14.63 8.59
N LEU A 112 17.78 14.72 7.37
CA LEU A 112 16.77 15.71 7.00
C LEU A 112 15.53 15.61 7.89
N ILE A 113 14.94 14.42 8.03
CA ILE A 113 13.73 14.24 8.85
C ILE A 113 14.01 14.68 10.29
N ASN A 114 15.16 14.31 10.86
CA ASN A 114 15.57 14.74 12.20
C ASN A 114 15.64 16.27 12.32
N GLU A 115 16.21 16.96 11.33
CA GLU A 115 16.28 18.42 11.36
C GLU A 115 14.91 19.07 11.20
N LEU A 116 14.02 18.50 10.36
CA LEU A 116 12.65 18.99 10.19
C LEU A 116 11.81 18.87 11.48
N VAL A 117 12.03 17.84 12.30
CA VAL A 117 11.26 17.63 13.54
C VAL A 117 11.85 18.34 14.77
N LYS A 118 13.13 18.71 14.73
CA LYS A 118 13.89 19.21 15.89
C LYS A 118 13.32 20.46 16.55
N ASP A 119 12.88 21.43 15.76
CA ASP A 119 12.43 22.74 16.26
C ASP A 119 10.90 22.89 16.31
N GLU A 120 10.13 21.86 15.91
CA GLU A 120 8.66 21.87 15.80
C GLU A 120 8.06 23.10 15.07
N LYS A 121 8.87 23.79 14.24
CA LYS A 121 8.48 25.03 13.53
C LYS A 121 7.33 24.82 12.56
N PHE A 122 7.21 23.61 12.02
CA PHE A 122 6.18 23.22 11.09
C PHE A 122 5.79 21.76 11.31
N PRO A 123 4.55 21.37 10.96
CA PRO A 123 4.08 20.02 11.19
C PRO A 123 4.77 19.02 10.28
N VAL A 124 5.15 17.88 10.86
CA VAL A 124 5.69 16.72 10.15
C VAL A 124 4.86 15.49 10.54
N ILE A 125 4.38 14.75 9.55
CA ILE A 125 3.64 13.50 9.74
C ILE A 125 4.48 12.36 9.19
N LEU A 126 4.81 11.39 10.04
CA LEU A 126 5.57 10.21 9.66
C LEU A 126 4.65 8.98 9.75
N THR A 127 4.69 8.11 8.75
CA THR A 127 4.07 6.79 8.85
C THR A 127 5.11 5.69 8.64
N SER A 128 5.07 4.69 9.50
CA SER A 128 5.92 3.50 9.40
C SER A 128 5.18 2.30 9.98
N ARG A 129 5.51 1.09 9.51
CA ARG A 129 5.06 -0.17 10.14
C ARG A 129 5.81 -0.52 11.42
N TYR A 130 7.05 -0.05 11.54
CA TYR A 130 7.94 -0.35 12.67
C TYR A 130 8.43 0.95 13.31
N ASP A 131 8.98 0.83 14.52
CA ASP A 131 9.58 1.98 15.21
C ASP A 131 10.75 2.57 14.38
N LEU A 132 10.96 3.88 14.51
CA LEU A 132 12.01 4.65 13.82
C LEU A 132 13.03 5.16 14.85
N PRO A 133 13.95 4.30 15.33
CA PRO A 133 14.82 4.61 16.48
C PRO A 133 15.82 5.76 16.22
N ASP A 134 16.17 6.00 14.97
CA ASP A 134 17.09 7.05 14.53
C ASP A 134 16.44 8.44 14.38
N ILE A 135 15.11 8.52 14.39
CA ILE A 135 14.37 9.78 14.36
C ILE A 135 14.00 10.21 15.79
N LYS A 136 14.59 11.32 16.24
CA LYS A 136 14.41 11.85 17.60
C LYS A 136 13.26 12.86 17.64
N ASN A 137 12.80 13.18 18.85
CA ASN A 137 11.79 14.21 19.12
C ASN A 137 10.45 13.99 18.37
N ILE A 138 10.03 12.74 18.18
CA ILE A 138 8.74 12.42 17.57
C ILE A 138 7.73 11.92 18.62
N HIS A 139 6.50 12.42 18.51
CA HIS A 139 5.39 11.88 19.25
C HIS A 139 4.86 10.61 18.56
N ILE A 140 5.17 9.45 19.14
CA ILE A 140 4.75 8.16 18.59
C ILE A 140 3.32 7.84 19.05
N ARG A 141 2.42 7.63 18.09
CA ARG A 141 1.08 7.06 18.31
C ARG A 141 1.06 5.59 17.90
N LYS A 142 1.23 4.69 18.86
CA LYS A 142 1.20 3.21 18.66
C LYS A 142 -0.22 2.63 18.74
N ASP A 143 -1.10 3.36 19.40
CA ASP A 143 -2.53 3.16 19.61
C ASP A 143 -3.34 3.07 18.29
N LEU A 144 -2.76 3.53 17.19
CA LEU A 144 -3.31 3.39 15.83
C LEU A 144 -3.28 1.96 15.28
N ASN A 145 -2.57 1.04 15.95
CA ASN A 145 -2.63 -0.39 15.61
C ASN A 145 -3.86 -1.08 16.23
N GLU A 146 -4.58 -0.44 17.14
CA GLU A 146 -5.81 -0.97 17.75
C GLU A 146 -7.01 -0.20 17.21
N ILE A 147 -7.44 -0.56 15.99
CA ILE A 147 -8.72 -0.09 15.45
C ILE A 147 -9.79 -0.50 16.46
N THR A 148 -10.54 0.45 17.00
CA THR A 148 -11.62 0.13 17.94
C THR A 148 -12.77 -0.56 17.20
N ILE A 149 -13.56 -1.38 17.89
CA ILE A 149 -14.79 -1.94 17.30
C ILE A 149 -15.73 -0.86 16.78
N THR A 150 -15.71 0.34 17.39
CA THR A 150 -16.51 1.49 16.96
C THR A 150 -16.03 2.06 15.63
N ASP A 151 -14.72 2.13 15.38
CA ASP A 151 -14.18 2.58 14.11
C ASP A 151 -14.34 1.53 13.02
N PHE A 152 -14.17 0.25 13.39
CA PHE A 152 -14.49 -0.89 12.54
C PHE A 152 -15.95 -0.86 12.08
N TRP A 153 -16.88 -0.63 13.01
CA TRP A 153 -18.30 -0.44 12.72
C TRP A 153 -18.57 0.70 11.74
N LYS A 154 -18.00 1.89 12.01
CA LYS A 154 -18.19 3.05 11.13
C LYS A 154 -17.73 2.75 9.72
N LYS A 155 -16.58 2.08 9.56
CA LYS A 155 -16.09 1.65 8.25
C LYS A 155 -17.07 0.65 7.61
N SER A 156 -17.60 -0.32 8.35
CA SER A 156 -18.60 -1.25 7.84
C SER A 156 -19.86 -0.55 7.32
N LEU A 157 -20.33 0.51 7.99
CA LEU A 157 -21.48 1.31 7.53
C LEU A 157 -21.21 2.06 6.22
N THR A 158 -19.96 2.44 5.95
CA THR A 158 -19.58 3.10 4.68
C THR A 158 -19.43 2.12 3.51
N LEU A 159 -19.41 0.83 3.81
CA LEU A 159 -19.24 -0.25 2.84
C LEU A 159 -20.60 -0.88 2.49
N LYS A 160 -20.69 -1.61 1.38
CA LYS A 160 -21.92 -2.32 0.97
C LYS A 160 -22.37 -3.37 1.99
N ILE A 161 -21.46 -3.89 2.82
CA ILE A 161 -21.85 -4.73 3.97
C ILE A 161 -22.77 -4.00 4.95
N GLY A 162 -22.76 -2.66 4.98
CA GLY A 162 -23.75 -1.87 5.70
C GLY A 162 -25.18 -2.13 5.22
N GLU A 163 -25.38 -2.45 3.94
CA GLU A 163 -26.68 -2.82 3.37
C GLU A 163 -27.17 -4.20 3.89
N MET A 164 -26.30 -5.01 4.53
CA MET A 164 -26.74 -6.22 5.24
C MET A 164 -27.74 -5.88 6.36
N LEU A 165 -27.64 -4.69 6.96
CA LEU A 165 -28.59 -4.21 7.99
C LEU A 165 -30.04 -4.30 7.53
N GLU A 166 -30.31 -4.07 6.24
CA GLU A 166 -31.65 -4.02 5.68
C GLU A 166 -32.17 -5.42 5.28
N LYS A 167 -31.27 -6.40 5.10
CA LYS A 167 -31.58 -7.72 4.53
C LYS A 167 -31.52 -8.88 5.54
N ILE A 168 -31.05 -8.65 6.76
CA ILE A 168 -31.00 -9.70 7.78
C ILE A 168 -32.42 -9.94 8.33
N VAL A 169 -33.06 -11.02 7.89
CA VAL A 169 -34.38 -11.49 8.37
C VAL A 169 -34.25 -12.52 9.52
N VAL A 170 -33.03 -12.78 10.01
CA VAL A 170 -32.65 -13.85 10.97
C VAL A 170 -32.10 -13.23 12.28
N PRO A 171 -32.11 -13.89 13.46
CA PRO A 171 -32.10 -13.23 14.78
C PRO A 171 -30.72 -12.72 15.24
N ILE A 172 -29.72 -12.73 14.38
CA ILE A 172 -28.37 -12.24 14.70
C ILE A 172 -28.36 -10.76 14.39
N SER A 173 -28.34 -9.92 15.43
CA SER A 173 -28.17 -8.47 15.27
C SER A 173 -26.91 -8.20 14.44
N PHE A 174 -26.98 -7.28 13.48
CA PHE A 174 -25.82 -6.81 12.71
C PHE A 174 -24.61 -6.50 13.60
N TYR A 175 -24.87 -6.07 14.84
CA TYR A 175 -23.83 -5.88 15.83
C TYR A 175 -22.96 -7.09 16.10
N LYS A 176 -23.57 -8.27 16.24
CA LYS A 176 -22.86 -9.53 16.45
C LYS A 176 -22.06 -9.95 15.21
N ILE A 177 -22.52 -9.59 14.01
CA ILE A 177 -21.78 -9.85 12.76
C ILE A 177 -20.53 -8.97 12.74
N ILE A 178 -20.66 -7.67 13.01
CA ILE A 178 -19.52 -6.75 13.06
C ILE A 178 -18.55 -7.13 14.18
N GLU A 179 -19.05 -7.55 15.33
CA GLU A 179 -18.21 -8.03 16.44
C GLU A 179 -17.45 -9.31 16.06
N SER A 180 -18.11 -10.26 15.38
CA SER A 180 -17.48 -11.47 14.85
C SER A 180 -16.40 -11.13 13.81
N LEU A 181 -16.72 -10.29 12.83
CA LEU A 181 -15.75 -9.84 11.82
C LEU A 181 -14.58 -9.07 12.44
N TYR A 182 -14.85 -8.24 13.45
CA TYR A 182 -13.82 -7.49 14.17
C TYR A 182 -12.87 -8.43 14.92
N LYS A 183 -13.41 -9.45 15.60
CA LYS A 183 -12.64 -10.49 16.29
C LYS A 183 -11.80 -11.32 15.32
N VAL A 184 -12.37 -11.70 14.18
CA VAL A 184 -11.71 -12.54 13.18
C VAL A 184 -10.64 -11.76 12.41
N PHE A 185 -10.93 -10.53 12.00
CA PHE A 185 -10.00 -9.70 11.21
C PHE A 185 -9.03 -8.90 12.07
N GLY A 186 -9.15 -8.94 13.40
CA GLY A 186 -8.29 -8.17 14.31
C GLY A 186 -8.33 -6.67 14.02
N GLY A 187 -9.48 -6.15 13.59
CA GLY A 187 -9.64 -4.75 13.19
C GLY A 187 -9.04 -4.37 11.82
N ASN A 188 -8.54 -5.30 11.01
CA ASN A 188 -7.92 -5.00 9.70
C ASN A 188 -8.95 -4.48 8.68
N PHE A 189 -8.91 -3.18 8.37
CA PHE A 189 -9.81 -2.57 7.38
C PHE A 189 -9.65 -3.15 5.97
N ARG A 190 -8.47 -3.64 5.60
CA ARG A 190 -8.26 -4.24 4.28
C ARG A 190 -8.92 -5.61 4.18
N ALA A 191 -8.84 -6.43 5.22
CA ALA A 191 -9.61 -7.68 5.30
C ALA A 191 -11.13 -7.41 5.24
N LEU A 192 -11.58 -6.34 5.91
CA LEU A 192 -12.97 -5.88 5.82
C LEU A 192 -13.36 -5.44 4.40
N GLU A 193 -12.47 -4.74 3.67
CA GLU A 193 -12.69 -4.36 2.26
C GLU A 193 -12.76 -5.59 1.35
N PHE A 194 -11.90 -6.59 1.53
CA PHE A 194 -11.95 -7.85 0.81
C PHE A 194 -13.26 -8.61 1.07
N PHE A 195 -13.66 -8.71 2.34
CA PHE A 195 -14.93 -9.31 2.73
C PHE A 195 -16.12 -8.58 2.10
N ASN A 196 -16.07 -7.25 2.08
CA ASN A 196 -17.09 -6.44 1.42
C ASN A 196 -17.19 -6.74 -0.08
N GLU A 197 -16.09 -6.88 -0.80
CA GLU A 197 -16.12 -7.22 -2.22
C GLU A 197 -16.69 -8.62 -2.49
N ILE A 198 -16.45 -9.59 -1.59
CA ILE A 198 -17.12 -10.89 -1.65
C ILE A 198 -18.64 -10.72 -1.47
N TYR A 199 -19.07 -9.98 -0.45
CA TYR A 199 -20.49 -9.71 -0.19
C TYR A 199 -21.21 -9.05 -1.38
N ARG A 200 -20.55 -8.11 -2.07
CA ARG A 200 -21.14 -7.43 -3.24
C ARG A 200 -21.48 -8.39 -4.38
N ARG A 201 -20.71 -9.47 -4.52
CA ARG A 201 -20.83 -10.43 -5.62
C ARG A 201 -21.72 -11.61 -5.25
N GLU A 202 -21.66 -12.08 -4.00
CA GLU A 202 -22.40 -13.25 -3.50
C GLU A 202 -23.07 -12.93 -2.15
N PRO A 203 -24.10 -12.07 -2.13
CA PRO A 203 -24.75 -11.67 -0.90
C PRO A 203 -25.42 -12.84 -0.17
N ASP A 204 -25.86 -13.87 -0.90
CA ASP A 204 -26.59 -15.03 -0.35
C ASP A 204 -25.67 -16.05 0.34
N ASN A 205 -24.38 -16.07 -0.04
CA ASN A 205 -23.40 -17.05 0.46
C ASN A 205 -22.64 -16.56 1.71
N ILE A 206 -22.94 -15.34 2.16
CA ILE A 206 -22.21 -14.65 3.23
C ILE A 206 -22.31 -15.38 4.58
N TYR A 207 -23.43 -16.07 4.84
CA TYR A 207 -23.64 -16.81 6.08
C TYR A 207 -22.75 -18.03 6.20
N GLU A 208 -22.49 -18.73 5.08
CA GLU A 208 -21.56 -19.86 5.06
C GLU A 208 -20.14 -19.39 5.38
N ILE A 209 -19.73 -18.25 4.80
CA ILE A 209 -18.43 -17.63 5.05
C ILE A 209 -18.31 -17.18 6.51
N LEU A 210 -19.32 -16.51 7.07
CA LEU A 210 -19.35 -16.11 8.48
C LEU A 210 -19.26 -17.33 9.42
N ASN A 211 -19.93 -18.44 9.09
CA ASN A 211 -19.85 -19.67 9.87
C ASN A 211 -18.45 -20.31 9.81
N LYS A 212 -17.84 -20.35 8.62
CA LYS A 212 -16.45 -20.80 8.44
C LYS A 212 -15.48 -19.94 9.27
N LEU A 213 -15.64 -18.62 9.25
CA LEU A 213 -14.82 -17.68 10.02
C LEU A 213 -15.01 -17.84 11.54
N ASN A 214 -16.23 -18.08 12.02
CA ASN A 214 -16.52 -18.32 13.44
C ASN A 214 -16.00 -19.67 13.96
N SER A 215 -15.77 -20.65 13.07
CA SER A 215 -15.24 -21.97 13.44
C SER A 215 -13.72 -22.01 13.62
N LEU A 216 -13.02 -20.88 13.42
CA LEU A 216 -11.56 -20.81 13.57
C LEU A 216 -11.14 -20.87 15.06
N PRO A 217 -10.16 -21.72 15.45
CA PRO A 217 -9.81 -21.90 16.86
C PRO A 217 -9.26 -20.63 17.54
N GLU A 218 -9.63 -20.38 18.81
CA GLU A 218 -9.23 -19.19 19.57
C GLU A 218 -7.71 -19.03 19.75
N LYS A 219 -6.95 -20.14 19.70
CA LYS A 219 -5.48 -20.16 19.85
C LYS A 219 -4.74 -19.34 18.78
N TYR A 220 -5.39 -18.98 17.67
CA TYR A 220 -4.77 -18.26 16.55
C TYR A 220 -4.89 -16.72 16.65
N GLN A 221 -5.51 -16.17 17.71
CA GLN A 221 -6.12 -14.82 17.72
C GLN A 221 -5.24 -13.57 17.70
N LYS A 222 -3.90 -13.62 17.73
CA LYS A 222 -3.11 -12.37 17.81
C LYS A 222 -2.07 -12.07 16.74
N GLU A 223 -1.74 -13.00 15.86
CA GLU A 223 -0.86 -12.73 14.71
C GLU A 223 -1.16 -13.73 13.58
N THR A 224 -1.44 -14.98 13.96
CA THR A 224 -1.81 -16.06 13.04
C THR A 224 -3.20 -15.87 12.43
N LEU A 225 -4.18 -15.30 13.14
CA LEU A 225 -5.54 -15.04 12.61
C LEU A 225 -5.58 -13.91 11.59
N ILE A 226 -4.67 -12.94 11.66
CA ILE A 226 -4.55 -11.89 10.64
C ILE A 226 -3.97 -12.50 9.36
N MET A 227 -2.92 -13.31 9.47
CA MET A 227 -2.37 -14.06 8.33
C MET A 227 -3.34 -15.11 7.78
N MET A 228 -4.08 -15.81 8.65
CA MET A 228 -5.02 -16.87 8.24
C MET A 228 -6.34 -16.33 7.72
N SER A 229 -6.85 -15.19 8.23
CA SER A 229 -8.04 -14.53 7.66
C SER A 229 -7.70 -13.83 6.34
N GLU A 230 -6.51 -13.22 6.23
CA GLU A 230 -5.97 -12.78 4.94
C GLU A 230 -5.81 -13.98 4.00
N ASN A 231 -5.23 -15.12 4.43
CA ASN A 231 -5.06 -16.31 3.60
C ASN A 231 -6.37 -17.01 3.22
N LEU A 232 -7.38 -17.11 4.10
CA LEU A 232 -8.68 -17.74 3.82
C LEU A 232 -9.52 -16.90 2.86
N VAL A 233 -9.63 -15.60 3.12
CA VAL A 233 -10.33 -14.67 2.24
C VAL A 233 -9.58 -14.55 0.91
N PHE A 234 -8.25 -14.54 0.94
CA PHE A 234 -7.42 -14.57 -0.26
C PHE A 234 -7.54 -15.88 -1.03
N SER A 235 -7.58 -17.05 -0.37
CA SER A 235 -7.75 -18.34 -1.04
C SER A 235 -9.12 -18.46 -1.70
N GLU A 236 -10.18 -17.92 -1.08
CA GLU A 236 -11.51 -17.82 -1.68
C GLU A 236 -11.51 -16.85 -2.87
N LEU A 237 -10.84 -15.69 -2.76
CA LEU A 237 -10.71 -14.74 -3.87
C LEU A 237 -9.92 -15.34 -5.05
N VAL A 238 -8.82 -16.05 -4.78
CA VAL A 238 -8.01 -16.73 -5.80
C VAL A 238 -8.77 -17.91 -6.40
N GLY A 239 -9.50 -18.68 -5.59
CA GLY A 239 -10.33 -19.80 -6.05
C GLY A 239 -11.46 -19.37 -7.00
N LYS A 240 -11.88 -18.11 -6.95
CA LYS A 240 -12.87 -17.51 -7.87
C LYS A 240 -12.28 -17.00 -9.19
N LEU A 241 -10.96 -16.98 -9.31
CA LEU A 241 -10.28 -16.60 -10.55
C LEU A 241 -10.21 -17.79 -11.50
N THR A 242 -10.32 -17.53 -12.80
CA THR A 242 -9.98 -18.55 -13.81
C THR A 242 -8.49 -18.86 -13.78
N MET A 243 -8.09 -20.00 -14.35
CA MET A 243 -6.67 -20.35 -14.46
C MET A 243 -5.85 -19.27 -15.17
N GLU A 244 -6.40 -18.64 -16.20
CA GLU A 244 -5.76 -17.55 -16.94
C GLU A 244 -5.55 -16.32 -16.04
N GLN A 245 -6.54 -15.97 -15.21
CA GLN A 245 -6.47 -14.84 -14.28
C GLN A 245 -5.47 -15.10 -13.15
N GLN A 246 -5.43 -16.33 -12.63
CA GLN A 246 -4.43 -16.74 -11.63
C GLN A 246 -3.01 -16.62 -12.22
N GLN A 247 -2.81 -17.01 -13.48
CA GLN A 247 -1.52 -16.86 -14.16
C GLN A 247 -1.12 -15.40 -14.36
N ILE A 248 -2.06 -14.52 -14.75
CA ILE A 248 -1.80 -13.08 -14.86
C ILE A 248 -1.40 -12.51 -13.50
N LEU A 249 -2.12 -12.88 -12.43
CA LEU A 249 -1.80 -12.47 -11.06
C LEU A 249 -0.41 -12.96 -10.63
N PHE A 250 -0.07 -14.21 -10.95
CA PHE A 250 1.24 -14.79 -10.69
C PHE A 250 2.36 -14.06 -11.43
N ILE A 251 2.20 -13.77 -12.73
CA ILE A 251 3.17 -12.99 -13.52
C ILE A 251 3.36 -11.61 -12.91
N LEU A 252 2.27 -10.92 -12.59
CA LEU A 252 2.32 -9.58 -11.98
C LEU A 252 3.01 -9.59 -10.62
N SER A 253 2.90 -10.68 -9.85
CA SER A 253 3.55 -10.81 -8.55
C SER A 253 5.08 -10.81 -8.61
N HIS A 254 5.67 -11.18 -9.76
CA HIS A 254 7.13 -11.18 -9.96
C HIS A 254 7.71 -9.80 -10.24
N PHE A 255 6.88 -8.84 -10.67
CA PHE A 255 7.35 -7.49 -10.94
C PHE A 255 7.41 -6.65 -9.66
N ASN A 256 8.59 -6.17 -9.30
CA ASN A 256 8.79 -5.30 -8.13
C ASN A 256 8.40 -3.84 -8.35
N ILE A 257 7.98 -3.48 -9.57
CA ILE A 257 7.55 -2.15 -9.98
C ILE A 257 6.23 -2.24 -10.75
N PRO A 258 5.42 -1.16 -10.81
CA PRO A 258 4.26 -1.11 -11.69
C PRO A 258 4.64 -1.30 -13.16
N VAL A 259 3.92 -2.16 -13.87
CA VAL A 259 4.24 -2.54 -15.24
C VAL A 259 3.12 -2.20 -16.22
N GLN A 260 3.48 -1.91 -17.46
CA GLN A 260 2.53 -1.70 -18.55
C GLN A 260 2.07 -3.04 -19.12
N ARG A 261 0.91 -3.04 -19.79
CA ARG A 261 0.34 -4.21 -20.48
C ARG A 261 1.36 -4.92 -21.38
N PHE A 262 2.22 -4.16 -22.06
CA PHE A 262 3.26 -4.72 -22.93
C PHE A 262 4.24 -5.65 -22.19
N ALA A 263 4.61 -5.34 -20.95
CA ALA A 263 5.51 -6.19 -20.17
C ALA A 263 4.84 -7.52 -19.78
N ILE A 264 3.52 -7.50 -19.54
CA ILE A 264 2.73 -8.71 -19.28
C ILE A 264 2.66 -9.56 -20.55
N ASN A 265 2.40 -8.94 -21.71
CA ASN A 265 2.38 -9.61 -23.01
C ASN A 265 3.74 -10.21 -23.41
N LEU A 266 4.84 -9.56 -23.03
CA LEU A 266 6.18 -10.09 -23.30
C LEU A 266 6.47 -11.37 -22.51
N GLN A 267 5.98 -11.47 -21.27
CA GLN A 267 6.07 -12.69 -20.46
C GLN A 267 5.08 -13.76 -20.96
N GLU A 268 3.94 -13.34 -21.51
CA GLU A 268 2.93 -14.20 -22.16
C GLU A 268 3.47 -14.93 -23.41
N HIS A 269 4.39 -14.33 -24.18
CA HIS A 269 4.96 -14.98 -25.37
C HIS A 269 5.72 -16.28 -25.05
N GLY A 270 6.25 -16.43 -23.83
CA GLY A 270 6.83 -17.70 -23.35
C GLY A 270 5.79 -18.75 -22.92
N LEU A 271 4.57 -18.32 -22.58
CA LEU A 271 3.49 -19.13 -22.00
C LEU A 271 2.42 -19.58 -23.01
N LYS A 272 2.27 -18.87 -24.14
CA LYS A 272 1.33 -19.19 -25.21
C LYS A 272 1.54 -20.57 -25.85
N GLN A 273 2.75 -21.13 -25.77
CA GLN A 273 3.03 -22.50 -26.25
C GLN A 273 2.34 -23.59 -25.40
N ALA A 274 1.84 -23.25 -24.20
CA ALA A 274 1.13 -24.17 -23.30
C ALA A 274 -0.41 -24.04 -23.37
N GLY A 275 -0.96 -23.14 -24.20
CA GLY A 275 -2.41 -23.03 -24.42
C GLY A 275 -3.23 -22.37 -23.30
N CYS A 276 -2.60 -21.71 -22.32
CA CYS A 276 -3.27 -21.26 -21.08
C CYS A 276 -3.38 -19.74 -20.88
N PHE A 277 -3.39 -18.91 -21.93
CA PHE A 277 -3.47 -17.45 -21.75
C PHE A 277 -4.74 -16.83 -22.30
N SER A 278 -5.25 -15.84 -21.57
CA SER A 278 -6.51 -15.19 -21.86
C SER A 278 -6.52 -14.46 -23.20
N LYS A 279 -7.64 -14.60 -23.92
CA LYS A 279 -7.92 -13.85 -25.15
C LYS A 279 -8.18 -12.36 -24.88
N ASP A 280 -8.48 -11.99 -23.63
CA ASP A 280 -8.84 -10.62 -23.24
C ASP A 280 -8.18 -10.20 -21.92
N LEU A 281 -6.86 -10.03 -21.98
CA LEU A 281 -6.04 -9.58 -20.85
C LEU A 281 -6.56 -8.31 -20.17
N LEU A 282 -7.16 -7.38 -20.93
CA LEU A 282 -7.60 -6.11 -20.35
C LEU A 282 -8.80 -6.31 -19.42
N ASN A 283 -9.76 -7.15 -19.85
CA ASN A 283 -10.87 -7.54 -19.00
C ASN A 283 -10.42 -8.31 -17.76
N ASP A 284 -9.43 -9.20 -17.88
CA ASP A 284 -8.90 -9.91 -16.71
C ASP A 284 -8.18 -9.00 -15.72
N LEU A 285 -7.41 -8.02 -16.21
CA LEU A 285 -6.79 -7.01 -15.34
C LEU A 285 -7.85 -6.17 -14.62
N ILE A 286 -8.94 -5.82 -15.30
CA ILE A 286 -10.09 -5.15 -14.66
C ILE A 286 -10.71 -6.04 -13.59
N ILE A 287 -10.92 -7.33 -13.88
CA ILE A 287 -11.49 -8.29 -12.92
C ILE A 287 -10.58 -8.43 -11.68
N LEU A 288 -9.27 -8.58 -11.88
CA LEU A 288 -8.27 -8.65 -10.81
C LEU A 288 -8.24 -7.37 -9.96
N ASN A 289 -8.38 -6.19 -10.60
CA ASN A 289 -8.46 -4.91 -9.91
C ASN A 289 -9.77 -4.78 -9.12
N ASN A 290 -10.89 -5.26 -9.67
CA ASN A 290 -12.18 -5.28 -8.99
C ASN A 290 -12.19 -6.26 -7.80
N TYR A 291 -11.32 -7.27 -7.79
CA TYR A 291 -11.07 -8.12 -6.62
C TYR A 291 -10.01 -7.52 -5.68
N THR A 292 -9.51 -6.31 -5.97
CA THR A 292 -8.47 -5.61 -5.22
C THR A 292 -7.16 -6.39 -5.06
N LEU A 293 -6.91 -7.34 -5.98
CA LEU A 293 -5.72 -8.18 -6.05
C LEU A 293 -4.56 -7.47 -6.76
N ILE A 294 -4.91 -6.52 -7.63
CA ILE A 294 -3.97 -5.62 -8.29
C ILE A 294 -4.47 -4.18 -8.16
N GLU A 295 -3.57 -3.22 -8.31
CA GLU A 295 -3.88 -1.80 -8.40
C GLU A 295 -3.61 -1.33 -9.83
N ILE A 296 -4.48 -0.44 -10.32
CA ILE A 296 -4.35 0.21 -11.63
C ILE A 296 -4.08 1.70 -11.42
N SER A 297 -2.96 2.18 -11.94
CA SER A 297 -2.65 3.61 -11.99
C SER A 297 -2.68 4.13 -13.43
N HIS A 298 -3.29 5.28 -13.65
CA HIS A 298 -3.29 5.98 -14.94
C HIS A 298 -2.35 7.18 -14.88
N ASN A 299 -1.38 7.19 -15.79
CA ASN A 299 -0.50 8.34 -15.95
C ASN A 299 -1.09 9.26 -17.01
N THR A 300 -1.62 10.40 -16.57
CA THR A 300 -2.30 11.40 -17.40
C THR A 300 -1.38 12.06 -18.42
N LYS A 301 -0.06 12.07 -18.21
CA LYS A 301 0.91 12.70 -19.12
C LYS A 301 1.20 11.87 -20.37
N ASN A 302 1.22 10.55 -20.23
CA ASN A 302 1.51 9.64 -21.33
C ASN A 302 0.30 8.79 -21.75
N ASN A 303 -0.84 8.99 -21.08
CA ASN A 303 -2.08 8.25 -21.28
C ASN A 303 -1.90 6.73 -21.17
N LYS A 304 -1.01 6.27 -20.29
CA LYS A 304 -0.72 4.84 -20.09
C LYS A 304 -1.23 4.34 -18.74
N TYR A 305 -1.66 3.08 -18.75
CA TYR A 305 -2.05 2.34 -17.55
C TYR A 305 -0.89 1.47 -17.06
N TYR A 306 -0.70 1.45 -15.76
CA TYR A 306 0.27 0.62 -15.07
C TYR A 306 -0.45 -0.25 -14.04
N PHE A 307 -0.02 -1.50 -13.97
CA PHE A 307 -0.61 -2.56 -13.15
C PHE A 307 0.42 -3.01 -12.13
N TYR A 308 0.03 -3.18 -10.87
CA TYR A 308 0.94 -3.64 -9.83
C TYR A 308 0.22 -4.50 -8.79
N VAL A 309 0.91 -5.54 -8.29
CA VAL A 309 0.45 -6.38 -7.18
C VAL A 309 1.08 -5.89 -5.89
N THR A 310 0.26 -5.60 -4.89
CA THR A 310 0.75 -5.09 -3.61
C THR A 310 1.64 -6.11 -2.88
N LYS A 311 2.59 -5.63 -2.06
CA LYS A 311 3.50 -6.50 -1.29
C LYS A 311 2.74 -7.50 -0.39
N ILE A 312 1.54 -7.14 0.06
CA ILE A 312 0.67 -8.03 0.84
C ILE A 312 0.18 -9.17 -0.04
N ILE A 313 -0.41 -8.88 -1.19
CA ILE A 313 -0.88 -9.91 -2.14
C ILE A 313 0.29 -10.82 -2.59
N LYS A 314 1.48 -10.26 -2.83
CA LYS A 314 2.69 -11.07 -3.11
C LYS A 314 3.06 -11.99 -1.95
N GLY A 315 2.94 -11.52 -0.71
CA GLY A 315 3.16 -12.32 0.48
C GLY A 315 2.17 -13.47 0.59
N LEU A 316 0.88 -13.20 0.34
CA LEU A 316 -0.19 -14.19 0.38
C LEU A 316 -0.06 -15.24 -0.73
N LEU A 317 0.36 -14.84 -1.94
CA LEU A 317 0.68 -15.77 -3.04
C LEU A 317 1.82 -16.74 -2.70
N LYS A 318 2.83 -16.30 -1.92
CA LYS A 318 3.96 -17.12 -1.49
C LYS A 318 3.61 -18.10 -0.35
N LEU A 319 2.60 -17.77 0.46
CA LEU A 319 2.15 -18.63 1.56
C LEU A 319 1.23 -19.76 1.05
N GLY A 320 0.50 -19.54 -0.05
CA GLY A 320 -0.33 -20.58 -0.68
C GLY A 320 0.43 -21.65 -1.46
N SER A 321 1.74 -21.50 -1.68
CA SER A 321 2.53 -22.44 -2.50
C SER A 321 3.10 -23.64 -1.76
N GLU A 322 3.11 -23.64 -0.42
CA GLU A 322 3.65 -24.78 0.35
C GLU A 322 2.64 -25.93 0.52
N ASP A 323 1.33 -25.68 0.37
CA ASP A 323 0.27 -26.69 0.56
C ASP A 323 -0.80 -26.75 -0.57
N SER A 324 -0.65 -26.02 -1.68
CA SER A 324 -1.59 -26.13 -2.81
C SER A 324 -1.14 -27.17 -3.84
N VAL A 325 -2.09 -27.97 -4.29
CA VAL A 325 -2.04 -29.06 -5.31
C VAL A 325 -1.46 -28.62 -6.68
N LEU A 326 -0.95 -27.39 -6.81
CA LEU A 326 -0.27 -26.88 -7.99
C LEU A 326 1.22 -27.29 -8.07
N THR A 327 1.75 -28.01 -7.07
CA THR A 327 3.19 -28.31 -6.98
C THR A 327 3.69 -29.56 -7.70
N THR A 328 2.85 -30.51 -8.12
CA THR A 328 3.42 -31.84 -8.47
C THR A 328 3.70 -32.13 -9.95
N GLU A 329 3.12 -31.44 -10.94
CA GLU A 329 3.38 -31.83 -12.35
C GLU A 329 3.74 -30.71 -13.34
N ASN A 330 3.44 -29.43 -13.07
CA ASN A 330 3.76 -28.35 -14.02
C ASN A 330 4.88 -27.40 -13.58
N ILE A 331 5.24 -27.34 -12.29
CA ILE A 331 6.25 -26.38 -11.80
C ILE A 331 7.70 -26.82 -12.10
N PHE A 332 7.95 -28.13 -12.27
CA PHE A 332 9.28 -28.60 -12.66
C PHE A 332 9.72 -28.09 -14.03
N PHE A 333 8.78 -27.83 -14.94
CA PHE A 333 9.07 -27.17 -16.22
C PHE A 333 9.28 -25.65 -16.05
N PHE A 334 8.51 -24.99 -15.18
CA PHE A 334 8.53 -23.52 -15.04
C PHE A 334 9.73 -22.96 -14.26
N SER A 335 10.19 -23.63 -13.20
CA SER A 335 11.35 -23.15 -12.43
C SER A 335 12.66 -23.21 -13.23
N SER A 336 12.78 -24.20 -14.13
CA SER A 336 13.91 -24.35 -15.05
C SER A 336 13.85 -23.31 -16.19
N PHE A 337 12.65 -22.98 -16.68
CA PHE A 337 12.47 -22.03 -17.78
C PHE A 337 12.66 -20.57 -17.36
N CYS A 338 12.14 -20.15 -16.20
CA CYS A 338 12.32 -18.76 -15.72
C CYS A 338 13.77 -18.44 -15.31
N ARG A 339 14.55 -19.43 -14.83
CA ARG A 339 16.00 -19.27 -14.62
C ARG A 339 16.76 -19.11 -15.95
N THR A 340 16.28 -19.76 -17.02
CA THR A 340 16.95 -19.72 -18.32
C THR A 340 16.73 -18.37 -19.02
N VAL A 341 15.55 -17.75 -18.93
CA VAL A 341 15.27 -16.47 -19.60
C VAL A 341 15.93 -15.26 -18.90
N LEU A 342 16.09 -15.29 -17.57
CA LEU A 342 16.79 -14.22 -16.83
C LEU A 342 18.31 -14.15 -17.12
N LEU A 343 18.92 -15.22 -17.63
CA LEU A 343 20.34 -15.24 -17.99
C LEU A 343 20.65 -14.63 -19.38
N PHE A 344 19.66 -14.41 -20.24
CA PHE A 344 19.87 -13.90 -21.60
C PHE A 344 19.68 -12.38 -21.77
N TYR A 345 19.39 -11.64 -20.69
CA TYR A 345 19.19 -10.19 -20.77
C TYR A 345 20.15 -9.42 -19.85
N HIS A 346 21.45 -9.53 -20.15
CA HIS A 346 22.43 -8.50 -19.81
C HIS A 346 22.67 -7.64 -21.06
N PRO A 347 22.13 -6.42 -21.15
CA PRO A 347 22.52 -5.51 -22.21
C PRO A 347 23.92 -4.97 -21.92
N LYS A 348 24.82 -5.09 -22.92
CA LYS A 348 25.98 -4.22 -23.08
C LYS A 348 25.53 -2.87 -23.62
#